data_AF-A0A416WED1-F1
#
_entry.id   AF-A0A416WED1-F1
#
_cell.length_a   1.000
_cell.length_b   1.000
_cell.length_c   1.000
_cell.angle_alpha   90.00
_cell.angle_beta   90.00
_cell.angle_gamma   90.00
#
_symmetry.space_group_name_H-M   'P 1'
#
loop_
_entity.id
_entity.type
_entity.pdbx_description
1 polymer ?
#
loop_
_entity_poly.entity_id
_entity_poly.type
_entity_poly.pdbx_seq_one_letter_code
_entity_poly.pdbx_strand_id
1 'polypeptide(L)'
;MRLLIIICLFFQLPLFAQEGVNFRELGYEEALAQAKTENKLVFIDCYTSWCGPCKEMTNKVFPQKAAGDYFNPRFVCVKYDMEKGEGIALAKKFDVHAYPSFLIVRPDGTIQHKLVGGSDLEKFIQRVEKGMNPETSLVYQHELYKTGKMSKQQLMAYKNALSEADDDEGARKVYGELLAQLTDEEKVQPEFWSIYEDESCVIGSPVSNFMLEHLENIRKNSGQEKVDSYLINKYWKLLGDYVMGYNKPDDASIETLKQQVPQLGVKNQEELNQLLKLAELVYNQQADEIAALIETKLPELNLNALKTHAFAFRTIQWKLDHATPRHIIDLSEKLTKLVISDMEHKSENLTVKDLDTYELILSAFQWDRDKKTYARLADIGEKVIAGTPDNEIPRYLMYDYKKYRALSYSGIHFQEQTLEQLLEKNKENGQRILVYCYSGNKASRETSRNILTDENLGDYVNTRFACIQVNIGKKEGKELRANYGITHTPTLLLLNRDSSLCLKIDDYSSAENIIETIKKSLDKRKNNIQ
;
A
#
# COMPACT_ATOMS: atom_id res chain seq x y z
N MET A 1 57.60 52.08 36.21
CA MET A 1 58.38 51.39 35.16
C MET A 1 58.85 50.08 35.77
N ARG A 2 58.44 48.85 35.42
CA ARG A 2 57.60 48.23 34.38
C ARG A 2 57.14 46.90 35.01
N LEU A 3 55.84 46.65 35.15
CA LEU A 3 55.07 45.68 34.36
C LEU A 3 55.74 44.30 34.17
N LEU A 4 55.30 43.31 34.96
CA LEU A 4 55.49 41.87 34.70
C LEU A 4 54.41 41.09 35.46
N ILE A 5 53.20 41.03 34.90
CA ILE A 5 52.17 40.04 35.27
C ILE A 5 51.83 39.24 34.02
N ILE A 6 52.42 38.04 33.98
CA ILE A 6 51.89 36.75 33.56
C ILE A 6 50.68 36.81 32.62
N ILE A 7 50.97 36.66 31.32
CA ILE A 7 50.03 36.21 30.30
C ILE A 7 49.87 34.69 30.49
N CYS A 8 48.90 34.27 31.31
CA CYS A 8 48.32 32.94 31.21
C CYS A 8 47.33 32.98 30.03
N LEU A 9 47.85 32.70 28.83
CA LEU A 9 47.07 32.35 27.67
C LEU A 9 46.19 31.13 28.03
N PHE A 10 44.93 31.40 28.35
CA PHE A 10 43.86 30.43 28.34
C PHE A 10 43.80 29.84 26.92
N PHE A 11 44.43 28.70 26.73
CA PHE A 11 44.27 27.86 25.54
C PHE A 11 42.86 27.24 25.63
N GLN A 12 41.84 28.04 25.34
CA GLN A 12 40.49 27.53 25.12
C GLN A 12 40.52 26.79 23.77
N LEU A 13 40.78 25.49 23.81
CA LEU A 13 40.46 24.63 22.68
C LEU A 13 38.95 24.81 22.42
N PRO A 14 38.53 25.22 21.22
CA PRO A 14 37.13 25.14 20.85
C PRO A 14 36.75 23.65 20.88
N LEU A 15 36.00 23.25 21.91
CA LEU A 15 35.20 22.04 21.88
C LEU A 15 34.19 22.23 20.75
N PHE A 16 34.55 21.81 19.54
CA PHE A 16 33.56 21.54 18.50
C PHE A 16 32.59 20.53 19.11
N ALA A 17 31.40 21.00 19.50
CA ALA A 17 30.30 20.12 19.79
C ALA A 17 30.05 19.33 18.50
N GLN A 18 30.53 18.10 18.42
CA GLN A 18 30.30 17.24 17.27
C GLN A 18 28.79 17.01 17.18
N GLU A 19 28.21 17.43 16.07
CA GLU A 19 26.87 17.05 15.66
C GLU A 19 26.93 15.57 15.23
N GLY A 20 26.39 14.68 16.07
CA GLY A 20 26.25 13.25 15.75
C GLY A 20 27.50 12.38 15.83
N VAL A 21 27.36 11.14 15.37
CA VAL A 21 28.43 10.14 15.29
C VAL A 21 29.45 10.55 14.22
N ASN A 22 30.72 10.57 14.60
CA ASN A 22 31.83 10.89 13.71
C ASN A 22 32.28 9.63 12.95
N PHE A 23 31.64 9.37 11.82
CA PHE A 23 32.09 8.36 10.87
C PHE A 23 33.32 8.85 10.12
N ARG A 24 34.43 8.16 10.31
CA ARG A 24 35.73 8.51 9.73
C ARG A 24 35.92 7.80 8.40
N GLU A 25 36.46 8.52 7.42
CA GLU A 25 36.83 7.98 6.11
C GLU A 25 38.19 7.27 6.22
N LEU A 26 38.16 6.05 6.76
CA LEU A 26 39.34 5.20 6.96
C LEU A 26 39.10 3.83 6.31
N GLY A 27 40.13 3.27 5.68
CA GLY A 27 40.13 1.87 5.29
C GLY A 27 40.08 0.95 6.52
N TYR A 28 39.66 -0.31 6.36
CA TYR A 28 39.45 -1.21 7.50
C TYR A 28 40.71 -1.41 8.36
N GLU A 29 41.86 -1.64 7.73
CA GLU A 29 43.14 -1.80 8.44
C GLU A 29 43.60 -0.51 9.15
N GLU A 30 43.31 0.66 8.55
CA GLU A 30 43.60 1.96 9.17
C GLU A 30 42.71 2.20 10.40
N ALA A 31 41.43 1.79 10.31
CA ALA A 31 40.50 1.87 11.43
C ALA A 31 40.96 1.00 12.61
N LEU A 32 41.47 -0.21 12.35
CA LEU A 32 42.05 -1.09 13.37
C LEU A 32 43.31 -0.46 14.02
N ALA A 33 44.22 0.08 13.20
CA ALA A 33 45.43 0.74 13.70
C ALA A 33 45.11 1.98 14.55
N GLN A 34 44.12 2.78 14.13
CA GLN A 34 43.64 3.93 14.87
C GLN A 34 42.97 3.51 16.18
N ALA A 35 42.14 2.47 16.15
CA ALA A 35 41.47 1.94 17.33
C ALA A 35 42.47 1.43 18.38
N LYS A 36 43.54 0.77 17.93
CA LYS A 36 44.67 0.36 18.78
C LYS A 36 45.37 1.57 19.43
N THR A 37 45.58 2.64 18.66
CA THR A 37 46.25 3.85 19.13
C THR A 37 45.39 4.65 20.11
N GLU A 38 44.07 4.71 19.87
CA GLU A 38 43.10 5.41 20.72
C GLU A 38 42.60 4.56 21.90
N ASN A 39 43.00 3.29 22.00
CA ASN A 39 42.46 2.32 22.95
C ASN A 39 40.93 2.23 22.90
N LYS A 40 40.38 2.13 21.69
CA LYS A 40 38.94 2.03 21.39
C LYS A 40 38.63 0.75 20.63
N LEU A 41 37.36 0.39 20.55
CA LEU A 41 36.88 -0.61 19.58
C LEU A 41 36.58 0.07 18.24
N VAL A 42 36.37 -0.71 17.19
CA VAL A 42 35.85 -0.22 15.92
C VAL A 42 34.36 -0.50 15.86
N PHE A 43 33.57 0.53 15.55
CA PHE A 43 32.16 0.39 15.21
C PHE A 43 32.01 0.53 13.70
N ILE A 44 31.46 -0.49 13.05
CA ILE A 44 31.30 -0.54 11.59
C ILE A 44 29.82 -0.51 11.25
N ASP A 45 29.38 0.51 10.52
CA ASP A 45 28.08 0.54 9.85
C ASP A 45 28.20 -0.13 8.47
N CYS A 46 27.59 -1.31 8.35
CA CYS A 46 27.59 -2.12 7.14
C CYS A 46 26.29 -1.84 6.38
N TYR A 47 26.39 -1.08 5.30
CA TYR A 47 25.22 -0.57 4.57
C TYR A 47 25.26 -0.93 3.08
N THR A 48 24.15 -0.66 2.40
CA THR A 48 24.09 -0.58 0.93
C THR A 48 23.38 0.71 0.50
N SER A 49 23.70 1.21 -0.69
CA SER A 49 23.17 2.49 -1.19
C SER A 49 21.64 2.51 -1.41
N TRP A 50 21.02 1.36 -1.63
CA TRP A 50 19.58 1.21 -1.86
C TRP A 50 18.78 0.89 -0.60
N CYS A 51 19.43 0.52 0.51
CA CYS A 51 18.79 0.14 1.75
C CYS A 51 18.05 1.31 2.42
N GLY A 52 16.72 1.24 2.45
CA GLY A 52 15.85 2.23 3.11
C GLY A 52 16.15 2.38 4.61
N PRO A 53 16.13 1.30 5.41
CA PRO A 53 16.42 1.38 6.85
C PRO A 53 17.82 1.91 7.18
N CYS A 54 18.82 1.70 6.32
CA CYS A 54 20.17 2.25 6.50
C CYS A 54 20.16 3.79 6.41
N LYS A 55 19.36 4.33 5.48
CA LYS A 55 19.16 5.78 5.34
C LYS A 55 18.45 6.36 6.57
N GLU A 56 17.52 5.62 7.16
CA GLU A 56 16.85 6.04 8.40
C GLU A 56 17.86 6.20 9.55
N MET A 57 18.76 5.23 9.75
CA MET A 57 19.81 5.33 10.77
C MET A 57 20.75 6.53 10.50
N THR A 58 21.20 6.68 9.25
CA THR A 58 22.10 7.77 8.82
C THR A 58 21.47 9.15 8.96
N ASN A 59 20.17 9.28 8.68
CA ASN A 59 19.51 10.58 8.63
C ASN A 59 18.84 10.98 9.95
N LYS A 60 18.45 10.00 10.79
CA LYS A 60 17.65 10.27 11.99
C LYS A 60 18.32 9.84 13.30
N VAL A 61 19.15 8.80 13.29
CA VAL A 61 19.72 8.23 14.54
C VAL A 61 21.13 8.76 14.77
N PHE A 62 22.04 8.52 13.83
CA PHE A 62 23.44 8.92 13.98
C PHE A 62 23.70 10.42 14.02
N PRO A 63 22.91 11.32 13.40
CA PRO A 63 23.10 12.76 13.53
C PRO A 63 22.74 13.33 14.91
N GLN A 64 22.04 12.56 15.76
CA GLN A 64 21.65 13.04 17.09
C GLN A 64 22.88 13.28 17.96
N LYS A 65 22.92 14.41 18.67
CA LYS A 65 24.03 14.74 19.59
C LYS A 65 24.29 13.61 20.61
N ALA A 66 23.22 13.04 21.16
CA ALA A 66 23.32 11.92 22.11
C ALA A 66 24.01 10.68 21.51
N ALA A 67 23.86 10.45 20.20
CA ALA A 67 24.58 9.39 19.50
C ALA A 67 26.08 9.73 19.43
N GLY A 68 26.45 10.95 19.05
CA GLY A 68 27.85 11.40 19.06
C GLY A 68 28.51 11.29 20.44
N ASP A 69 27.83 11.77 21.47
CA ASP A 69 28.27 11.71 22.87
C ASP A 69 28.49 10.25 23.34
N TYR A 70 27.72 9.30 22.80
CA TYR A 70 27.86 7.89 23.11
C TYR A 70 28.97 7.21 22.29
N PHE A 71 28.93 7.30 20.97
CA PHE A 71 29.78 6.51 20.09
C PHE A 71 31.21 7.05 19.99
N ASN A 72 31.40 8.36 19.82
CA ASN A 72 32.72 8.95 19.53
C ASN A 72 33.79 8.73 20.62
N PRO A 73 33.48 8.74 21.93
CA PRO A 73 34.47 8.42 22.96
C PRO A 73 34.78 6.92 23.07
N ARG A 74 33.90 6.04 22.58
CA ARG A 74 34.01 4.57 22.75
C ARG A 74 34.57 3.86 21.53
N PHE A 75 34.35 4.43 20.34
CA PHE A 75 34.63 3.77 19.07
C PHE A 75 35.42 4.65 18.10
N VAL A 76 36.22 3.99 17.27
CA VAL A 76 36.52 4.47 15.92
C VAL A 76 35.36 4.04 15.04
N CYS A 77 34.50 5.00 14.65
CA CYS A 77 33.33 4.71 13.82
C CYS A 77 33.70 4.81 12.35
N VAL A 78 33.37 3.78 11.58
CA VAL A 78 33.56 3.70 10.12
C VAL A 78 32.30 3.12 9.48
N LYS A 79 32.14 3.31 8.18
CA LYS A 79 31.03 2.75 7.42
C LYS A 79 31.52 2.26 6.06
N TYR A 80 30.98 1.13 5.62
CA TYR A 80 31.36 0.54 4.34
C TYR A 80 30.11 0.11 3.56
N ASP A 81 30.07 0.49 2.27
CA ASP A 81 29.10 -0.06 1.33
C ASP A 81 29.52 -1.50 1.02
N MET A 82 28.79 -2.48 1.55
CA MET A 82 29.17 -3.89 1.50
C MET A 82 29.11 -4.51 0.09
N GLU A 83 28.61 -3.75 -0.89
CA GLU A 83 28.58 -4.14 -2.30
C GLU A 83 29.67 -3.44 -3.15
N LYS A 84 30.53 -2.61 -2.54
CA LYS A 84 31.55 -1.84 -3.26
C LYS A 84 32.90 -1.84 -2.54
N GLY A 85 33.97 -1.59 -3.32
CA GLY A 85 35.31 -1.40 -2.78
C GLY A 85 35.76 -2.54 -1.85
N GLU A 86 36.36 -2.19 -0.71
CA GLU A 86 36.76 -3.16 0.32
C GLU A 86 35.57 -3.83 1.01
N GLY A 87 34.38 -3.20 0.99
CA GLY A 87 33.16 -3.71 1.60
C GLY A 87 32.77 -5.10 1.12
N ILE A 88 33.02 -5.44 -0.15
CA ILE A 88 32.75 -6.79 -0.69
C ILE A 88 33.54 -7.87 0.04
N ALA A 89 34.81 -7.59 0.38
CA ALA A 89 35.64 -8.53 1.14
C ALA A 89 35.24 -8.57 2.61
N LEU A 90 34.88 -7.42 3.19
CA LEU A 90 34.41 -7.34 4.57
C LEU A 90 33.07 -8.06 4.78
N ALA A 91 32.14 -7.95 3.82
CA ALA A 91 30.86 -8.66 3.86
C ALA A 91 31.07 -10.18 3.94
N LYS A 92 32.01 -10.72 3.16
CA LYS A 92 32.39 -12.14 3.22
C LYS A 92 33.12 -12.49 4.52
N LYS A 93 34.03 -11.62 4.98
CA LYS A 93 34.82 -11.84 6.20
C LYS A 93 33.94 -11.92 7.45
N PHE A 94 32.89 -11.09 7.51
CA PHE A 94 32.02 -10.95 8.67
C PHE A 94 30.63 -11.57 8.49
N ASP A 95 30.43 -12.30 7.40
CA ASP A 95 29.17 -12.99 7.08
C ASP A 95 27.96 -12.05 7.14
N VAL A 96 28.03 -10.94 6.40
CA VAL A 96 26.98 -9.91 6.35
C VAL A 96 26.06 -10.16 5.16
N HIS A 97 24.82 -10.60 5.44
CA HIS A 97 23.80 -10.90 4.42
C HIS A 97 22.57 -9.98 4.49
N ALA A 98 22.43 -9.22 5.58
CA ALA A 98 21.29 -8.35 5.84
C ALA A 98 21.73 -6.92 6.17
N TYR A 99 20.87 -5.94 5.86
CA TYR A 99 21.19 -4.51 6.00
C TYR A 99 20.08 -3.70 6.71
N PRO A 100 20.42 -2.74 7.58
CA PRO A 100 21.77 -2.46 8.06
C PRO A 100 22.28 -3.58 8.97
N SER A 101 23.58 -3.84 8.91
CA SER A 101 24.30 -4.64 9.91
C SER A 101 25.32 -3.75 10.61
N PHE A 102 25.55 -3.96 11.90
CA PHE A 102 26.52 -3.22 12.69
C PHE A 102 27.48 -4.18 13.36
N LEU A 103 28.77 -3.90 13.26
CA LEU A 103 29.81 -4.73 13.85
C LEU A 103 30.56 -3.95 14.91
N ILE A 104 30.81 -4.62 16.04
CA ILE A 104 31.78 -4.17 17.03
C ILE A 104 33.00 -5.07 16.88
N VAL A 105 34.14 -4.48 16.52
CA VAL A 105 35.38 -5.19 16.19
C VAL A 105 36.50 -4.71 17.11
N ARG A 106 37.30 -5.66 17.61
CA ARG A 106 38.47 -5.37 18.44
C ARG A 106 39.65 -4.89 17.58
N PRO A 107 40.61 -4.15 18.15
CA PRO A 107 41.78 -3.67 17.40
C PRO A 107 42.66 -4.76 16.79
N ASP A 108 42.53 -6.02 17.23
CA ASP A 108 43.19 -7.18 16.63
C ASP A 108 42.44 -7.76 15.40
N GLY A 109 41.32 -7.14 15.02
CA GLY A 109 40.49 -7.54 13.88
C GLY A 109 39.46 -8.62 14.22
N THR A 110 39.41 -9.12 15.45
CA THR A 110 38.39 -10.09 15.88
C THR A 110 37.04 -9.43 16.11
N ILE A 111 35.97 -10.12 15.72
CA ILE A 111 34.62 -9.66 16.02
C ILE A 111 34.35 -9.76 17.53
N GLN A 112 33.62 -8.80 18.07
CA GLN A 112 33.11 -8.84 19.45
C GLN A 112 31.60 -9.02 19.45
N HIS A 113 30.89 -8.31 18.57
CA HIS A 113 29.44 -8.38 18.46
C HIS A 113 28.96 -8.02 17.05
N LYS A 114 27.81 -8.58 16.67
CA LYS A 114 27.09 -8.30 15.42
C LYS A 114 25.65 -7.98 15.77
N LEU A 115 25.11 -6.94 15.16
CA LEU A 115 23.72 -6.52 15.29
C LEU A 115 23.12 -6.37 13.89
N VAL A 116 21.93 -6.92 13.66
CA VAL A 116 21.20 -6.73 12.40
C VAL A 116 19.94 -5.90 12.65
N GLY A 117 19.64 -4.99 11.72
CA GLY A 117 18.48 -4.09 11.78
C GLY A 117 18.70 -2.83 12.62
N GLY A 118 18.04 -1.74 12.21
CA GLY A 118 18.05 -0.46 12.92
C GLY A 118 16.96 -0.37 14.00
N SER A 119 17.09 0.63 14.88
CA SER A 119 16.07 0.99 15.87
C SER A 119 16.21 2.47 16.25
N ASP A 120 15.30 2.99 17.08
CA ASP A 120 15.49 4.28 17.72
C ASP A 120 16.78 4.29 18.58
N LEU A 121 17.32 5.48 18.86
CA LEU A 121 18.65 5.66 19.44
C LEU A 121 18.79 4.97 20.80
N GLU A 122 17.79 5.08 21.67
CA GLU A 122 17.85 4.52 23.02
C GLU A 122 17.96 3.00 22.96
N LYS A 123 17.06 2.34 22.22
CA LYS A 123 17.14 0.88 22.02
C LYS A 123 18.41 0.47 21.29
N PHE A 124 18.87 1.27 20.33
CA PHE A 124 20.10 0.97 19.59
C PHE A 124 21.32 0.97 20.50
N ILE A 125 21.44 1.97 21.37
CA ILE A 125 22.51 2.05 22.38
C ILE A 125 22.45 0.84 23.33
N GLN A 126 21.28 0.47 23.83
CA GLN A 126 21.14 -0.71 24.72
C GLN A 126 21.65 -2.00 24.05
N ARG A 127 21.40 -2.16 22.74
CA ARG A 127 21.91 -3.31 21.96
C ARG A 127 23.44 -3.26 21.83
N VAL A 128 24.00 -2.08 21.56
CA VAL A 128 25.46 -1.88 21.53
C VAL A 128 26.10 -2.15 22.89
N GLU A 129 25.49 -1.71 24.00
CA GLU A 129 25.98 -1.95 25.35
C GLU A 129 26.09 -3.45 25.70
N LYS A 130 25.12 -4.26 25.26
CA LYS A 130 25.20 -5.73 25.38
C LYS A 130 26.42 -6.28 24.65
N GLY A 131 26.72 -5.77 23.46
CA GLY A 131 27.91 -6.13 22.70
C GLY A 131 29.22 -5.70 23.35
N MET A 132 29.21 -4.60 24.08
CA MET A 132 30.38 -4.06 24.78
C MET A 132 30.73 -4.83 26.05
N ASN A 133 29.73 -5.36 26.74
CA ASN A 133 29.93 -6.06 28.00
C ASN A 133 30.55 -7.45 27.77
N PRO A 134 31.69 -7.76 28.41
CA PRO A 134 32.35 -9.06 28.30
C PRO A 134 31.44 -10.26 28.56
N GLU A 135 30.44 -10.15 29.44
CA GLU A 135 29.56 -11.27 29.79
C GLU A 135 28.41 -11.48 28.80
N THR A 136 28.07 -10.47 28.00
CA THR A 136 26.92 -10.48 27.09
C THR A 136 27.30 -10.29 25.62
N SER A 137 28.57 -10.09 25.29
CA SER A 137 29.03 -10.03 23.90
C SER A 137 28.82 -11.38 23.20
N LEU A 138 28.49 -11.34 21.91
CA LEU A 138 28.18 -12.56 21.13
C LEU A 138 29.32 -13.57 21.17
N VAL A 139 30.57 -13.10 21.00
CA VAL A 139 31.74 -13.97 21.03
C VAL A 139 31.96 -14.61 22.39
N TYR A 140 31.81 -13.86 23.48
CA TYR A 140 31.95 -14.45 24.81
C TYR A 140 30.85 -15.48 25.09
N GLN A 141 29.60 -15.16 24.76
CA GLN A 141 28.50 -16.10 24.93
C GLN A 141 28.73 -17.37 24.11
N HIS A 142 29.27 -17.27 22.89
CA HIS A 142 29.64 -18.43 22.09
C HIS A 142 30.73 -19.29 22.74
N GLU A 143 31.78 -18.68 23.30
CA GLU A 143 32.84 -19.43 24.01
C GLU A 143 32.31 -20.08 25.30
N LEU A 144 31.47 -19.37 26.06
CA LEU A 144 30.85 -19.93 27.25
C LEU A 144 29.90 -21.09 26.89
N TYR A 145 29.13 -20.97 25.81
CA TYR A 145 28.26 -22.03 25.30
C TYR A 145 29.04 -23.31 24.96
N LYS A 146 30.23 -23.20 24.33
CA LYS A 146 31.10 -24.36 24.04
C LYS A 146 31.50 -25.15 25.28
N THR A 147 31.50 -24.53 26.47
CA THR A 147 31.83 -25.23 27.72
C THR A 147 30.70 -26.13 28.22
N GLY A 148 29.47 -25.96 27.72
CA GLY A 148 28.27 -26.67 28.17
C GLY A 148 27.79 -26.26 29.57
N LYS A 149 28.32 -25.17 30.15
CA LYS A 149 28.03 -24.73 31.54
C LYS A 149 27.09 -23.53 31.64
N MET A 150 26.46 -23.12 30.55
CA MET A 150 25.52 -22.01 30.58
C MET A 150 24.30 -22.35 31.44
N SER A 151 23.86 -21.41 32.27
CA SER A 151 22.55 -21.46 32.90
C SER A 151 21.44 -21.30 31.84
N LYS A 152 20.20 -21.65 32.17
CA LYS A 152 19.05 -21.50 31.27
C LYS A 152 18.84 -20.03 30.84
N GLN A 153 19.08 -19.09 31.75
CA GLN A 153 19.04 -17.65 31.44
C GLN A 153 20.16 -17.22 30.48
N GLN A 154 21.36 -17.80 30.63
CA GLN A 154 22.47 -17.55 29.70
C GLN A 154 22.20 -18.17 28.32
N LEU A 155 21.62 -19.37 28.25
CA LEU A 155 21.18 -19.97 26.99
C LEU A 155 20.14 -19.10 26.29
N MET A 156 19.18 -18.56 27.03
CA MET A 156 18.19 -17.62 26.49
C MET A 156 18.84 -16.35 25.94
N ALA A 157 19.72 -15.71 26.72
CA ALA A 157 20.44 -14.52 26.29
C ALA A 157 21.28 -14.80 25.04
N TYR A 158 21.92 -15.96 24.97
CA TYR A 158 22.77 -16.36 23.85
C TYR A 158 21.95 -16.63 22.60
N LYS A 159 20.84 -17.37 22.72
CA LYS A 159 19.87 -17.55 21.65
C LYS A 159 19.40 -16.22 21.07
N ASN A 160 19.07 -15.25 21.92
CA ASN A 160 18.60 -13.94 21.47
C ASN A 160 19.72 -13.16 20.76
N ALA A 161 20.95 -13.25 21.24
CA ALA A 161 22.11 -12.64 20.58
C ALA A 161 22.42 -13.27 19.21
N LEU A 162 22.18 -14.58 19.05
CA LEU A 162 22.32 -15.28 17.76
C LEU A 162 21.25 -14.81 16.76
N SER A 163 19.98 -14.76 17.18
CA SER A 163 18.90 -14.21 16.34
C SER A 163 19.18 -12.78 15.91
N GLU A 164 19.65 -11.93 16.84
CA GLU A 164 20.02 -10.54 16.54
C GLU A 164 21.21 -10.42 15.58
N ALA A 165 22.08 -11.43 15.54
CA ALA A 165 23.23 -11.51 14.66
C ALA A 165 22.93 -12.17 13.30
N ASP A 166 21.67 -12.49 13.02
CA ASP A 166 21.22 -13.19 11.79
C ASP A 166 21.83 -14.61 11.68
N ASP A 167 22.09 -15.26 12.84
CA ASP A 167 22.48 -16.67 12.94
C ASP A 167 21.26 -17.51 13.38
N ASP A 168 20.31 -17.68 12.45
CA ASP A 168 19.07 -18.41 12.68
C ASP A 168 19.31 -19.89 12.99
N GLU A 169 20.36 -20.49 12.41
CA GLU A 169 20.69 -21.88 12.65
C GLU A 169 21.19 -22.11 14.08
N GLY A 170 22.14 -21.30 14.52
CA GLY A 170 22.62 -21.29 15.90
C GLY A 170 21.48 -20.99 16.86
N ALA A 171 20.70 -19.95 16.59
CA ALA A 171 19.58 -19.55 17.46
C ALA A 171 18.57 -20.70 17.64
N ARG A 172 18.17 -21.37 16.55
CA ARG A 172 17.23 -22.50 16.60
C ARG A 172 17.78 -23.69 17.36
N LYS A 173 19.08 -23.98 17.20
CA LYS A 173 19.75 -25.05 17.96
C LYS A 173 19.70 -24.76 19.46
N VAL A 174 20.18 -23.58 19.88
CA VAL A 174 20.20 -23.17 21.30
C VAL A 174 18.78 -23.09 21.86
N TYR A 175 17.81 -22.63 21.07
CA TYR A 175 16.40 -22.61 21.45
C TYR A 175 15.86 -24.01 21.78
N GLY A 176 16.11 -24.99 20.90
CA GLY A 176 15.71 -26.39 21.15
C GLY A 176 16.35 -26.99 22.40
N GLU A 177 17.65 -26.73 22.62
CA GLU A 177 18.38 -27.16 23.82
C GLU A 177 17.82 -26.52 25.10
N LEU A 178 17.49 -25.24 25.05
CA LEU A 178 16.88 -24.51 26.17
C LEU A 178 15.49 -25.07 26.49
N LEU A 179 14.63 -25.25 25.50
CA LEU A 179 13.28 -25.78 25.70
C LEU A 179 13.29 -27.18 26.33
N ALA A 180 14.24 -28.03 25.94
CA ALA A 180 14.41 -29.36 26.51
C ALA A 180 14.84 -29.35 28.00
N GLN A 181 15.41 -28.24 28.48
CA GLN A 181 15.87 -28.08 29.86
C GLN A 181 14.89 -27.33 30.77
N LEU A 182 13.95 -26.57 30.19
CA LEU A 182 12.99 -25.79 30.97
C LEU A 182 11.88 -26.68 31.53
N THR A 183 11.63 -26.56 32.84
CA THR A 183 10.43 -27.13 33.46
C THR A 183 9.23 -26.25 33.18
N ASP A 184 8.03 -26.77 33.39
CA ASP A 184 6.80 -26.02 33.14
C ASP A 184 6.66 -24.84 34.13
N GLU A 185 7.15 -24.99 35.36
CA GLU A 185 7.20 -23.90 36.35
C GLU A 185 8.13 -22.75 35.91
N GLU A 186 9.20 -23.07 35.19
CA GLU A 186 10.14 -22.07 34.65
C GLU A 186 9.57 -21.39 33.40
N LYS A 187 8.92 -22.13 32.49
CA LYS A 187 8.34 -21.58 31.26
C LYS A 187 7.27 -20.50 31.50
N VAL A 188 6.67 -20.47 32.69
CA VAL A 188 5.70 -19.44 33.07
C VAL A 188 6.31 -18.21 33.75
N GLN A 189 7.62 -18.19 34.01
CA GLN A 189 8.30 -17.06 34.64
C GLN A 189 8.66 -15.95 33.64
N PRO A 190 8.69 -14.67 34.07
CA PRO A 190 8.90 -13.54 33.16
C PRO A 190 10.26 -13.56 32.45
N GLU A 191 11.30 -14.10 33.08
CA GLU A 191 12.65 -14.20 32.48
C GLU A 191 12.71 -15.11 31.24
N PHE A 192 11.75 -16.03 31.08
CA PHE A 192 11.67 -16.92 29.93
C PHE A 192 10.61 -16.50 28.91
N TRP A 193 9.98 -15.34 29.08
CA TRP A 193 8.96 -14.83 28.17
C TRP A 193 9.36 -14.86 26.69
N SER A 194 10.63 -14.58 26.37
CA SER A 194 11.09 -14.55 24.98
C SER A 194 11.07 -15.91 24.27
N ILE A 195 10.77 -17.03 24.97
CA ILE A 195 10.50 -18.30 24.27
C ILE A 195 9.25 -18.21 23.41
N TYR A 196 8.28 -17.38 23.82
CA TYR A 196 7.03 -17.18 23.11
C TYR A 196 7.20 -16.17 21.98
N GLU A 197 8.10 -15.20 22.12
CA GLU A 197 8.41 -14.20 21.08
C GLU A 197 9.29 -14.75 19.95
N ASP A 198 9.81 -15.97 20.10
CA ASP A 198 10.60 -16.63 19.07
C ASP A 198 9.80 -16.90 17.79
N GLU A 199 10.44 -16.78 16.63
CA GLU A 199 9.81 -16.96 15.33
C GLU A 199 9.29 -18.40 15.13
N SER A 200 9.91 -19.40 15.76
CA SER A 200 9.44 -20.78 15.71
C SER A 200 8.22 -21.05 16.60
N CYS A 201 7.91 -20.16 17.54
CA CYS A 201 6.66 -20.19 18.28
C CYS A 201 5.53 -19.69 17.36
N VAL A 202 5.07 -20.53 16.44
CA VAL A 202 3.88 -20.28 15.61
C VAL A 202 2.61 -20.80 16.28
N ILE A 203 1.45 -20.29 15.90
CA ILE A 203 0.16 -20.79 16.45
C ILE A 203 0.05 -22.29 16.16
N GLY A 204 -0.37 -23.08 17.15
CA GLY A 204 -0.46 -24.54 17.06
C GLY A 204 0.85 -25.30 17.35
N SER A 205 2.00 -24.62 17.45
CA SER A 205 3.25 -25.24 17.90
C SER A 205 3.18 -25.70 19.37
N PRO A 206 4.01 -26.68 19.81
CA PRO A 206 4.03 -27.13 21.20
C PRO A 206 4.23 -26.00 22.22
N VAL A 207 5.11 -25.04 21.93
CA VAL A 207 5.37 -23.88 22.81
C VAL A 207 4.17 -22.93 22.84
N SER A 208 3.54 -22.68 21.69
CA SER A 208 2.33 -21.86 21.64
C SER A 208 1.15 -22.52 22.35
N ASN A 209 1.00 -23.86 22.27
CA ASN A 209 -0.07 -24.58 22.96
C ASN A 209 0.17 -24.57 24.47
N PHE A 210 1.40 -24.80 24.91
CA PHE A 210 1.80 -24.65 26.32
C PHE A 210 1.45 -23.26 26.85
N MET A 211 1.72 -22.20 26.07
CA MET A 211 1.36 -20.83 26.45
C MET A 211 -0.13 -20.69 26.75
N LEU A 212 -1.00 -21.27 25.92
CA LEU A 212 -2.46 -21.19 26.10
C LEU A 212 -2.92 -22.00 27.31
N GLU A 213 -2.37 -23.20 27.50
CA GLU A 213 -2.68 -24.07 28.64
C GLU A 213 -2.30 -23.43 29.99
N HIS A 214 -1.26 -22.59 30.00
CA HIS A 214 -0.76 -21.91 31.20
C HIS A 214 -0.99 -20.39 31.18
N LEU A 215 -1.94 -19.92 30.37
CA LEU A 215 -2.11 -18.50 30.05
C LEU A 215 -2.32 -17.62 31.29
N GLU A 216 -3.08 -18.09 32.28
CA GLU A 216 -3.34 -17.35 33.52
C GLU A 216 -2.05 -17.13 34.34
N ASN A 217 -1.22 -18.16 34.47
CA ASN A 217 0.06 -18.06 35.18
C ASN A 217 1.02 -17.13 34.44
N ILE A 218 1.08 -17.23 33.12
CA ILE A 218 1.93 -16.36 32.29
C ILE A 218 1.48 -14.90 32.39
N ARG A 219 0.18 -14.62 32.34
CA ARG A 219 -0.38 -13.28 32.57
C ARG A 219 -0.03 -12.72 33.94
N LYS A 220 -0.19 -13.55 34.98
CA LYS A 220 0.14 -13.18 36.36
C LYS A 220 1.62 -12.83 36.53
N ASN A 221 2.51 -13.60 35.92
CA ASN A 221 3.95 -13.49 36.10
C ASN A 221 4.61 -12.46 35.16
N SER A 222 4.16 -12.38 33.91
CA SER A 222 4.76 -11.53 32.86
C SER A 222 3.99 -10.22 32.59
N GLY A 223 2.81 -10.06 33.19
CA GLY A 223 1.92 -8.91 33.02
C GLY A 223 0.86 -9.14 31.96
N GLN A 224 -0.41 -9.03 32.34
CA GLN A 224 -1.56 -9.33 31.48
C GLN A 224 -1.57 -8.50 30.18
N GLU A 225 -1.35 -7.19 30.25
CA GLU A 225 -1.40 -6.31 29.07
C GLU A 225 -0.37 -6.70 28.01
N LYS A 226 0.84 -7.05 28.45
CA LYS A 226 1.93 -7.52 27.58
C LYS A 226 1.53 -8.81 26.86
N VAL A 227 1.00 -9.77 27.62
CA VAL A 227 0.59 -11.08 27.10
C VAL A 227 -0.60 -10.95 26.15
N ASP A 228 -1.62 -10.17 26.52
CA ASP A 228 -2.83 -9.98 25.73
C ASP A 228 -2.52 -9.26 24.41
N SER A 229 -1.65 -8.25 24.45
CA SER A 229 -1.21 -7.53 23.25
C SER A 229 -0.43 -8.45 22.29
N TYR A 230 0.45 -9.31 22.84
CA TYR A 230 1.15 -10.31 22.04
C TYR A 230 0.17 -11.29 21.36
N LEU A 231 -0.79 -11.83 22.12
CA LEU A 231 -1.79 -12.76 21.58
C LEU A 231 -2.67 -12.10 20.52
N ILE A 232 -3.22 -10.90 20.80
CA ILE A 232 -4.05 -10.17 19.83
C ILE A 232 -3.29 -9.99 18.52
N ASN A 233 -2.07 -9.46 18.57
CA ASN A 233 -1.29 -9.19 17.35
C ASN A 233 -1.04 -10.46 16.53
N LYS A 234 -0.72 -11.57 17.20
CA LYS A 234 -0.41 -12.85 16.55
C LYS A 234 -1.63 -13.46 15.87
N TYR A 235 -2.75 -13.54 16.58
CA TYR A 235 -3.99 -14.12 16.03
C TYR A 235 -4.65 -13.21 15.00
N TRP A 236 -4.63 -11.89 15.21
CA TRP A 236 -5.19 -10.94 14.26
C TRP A 236 -4.44 -10.99 12.92
N LYS A 237 -3.11 -11.07 12.96
CA LYS A 237 -2.29 -11.22 11.75
C LYS A 237 -2.70 -12.48 10.98
N LEU A 238 -2.68 -13.64 11.64
CA LEU A 238 -2.98 -14.91 10.96
C LEU A 238 -4.42 -14.95 10.43
N LEU A 239 -5.41 -14.53 11.21
CA LEU A 239 -6.80 -14.47 10.72
C LEU A 239 -6.97 -13.47 9.57
N GLY A 240 -6.25 -12.35 9.62
CA GLY A 240 -6.16 -11.40 8.50
C GLY A 240 -5.57 -12.04 7.25
N ASP A 241 -4.50 -12.82 7.39
CA ASP A 241 -3.88 -13.55 6.28
C ASP A 241 -4.85 -14.56 5.66
N TYR A 242 -5.67 -15.25 6.45
CA TYR A 242 -6.76 -16.09 5.93
C TYR A 242 -7.78 -15.27 5.13
N VAL A 243 -8.26 -14.16 5.69
CA VAL A 243 -9.24 -13.28 5.04
C VAL A 243 -8.71 -12.71 3.72
N MET A 244 -7.41 -12.38 3.68
CA MET A 244 -6.74 -11.80 2.52
C MET A 244 -6.22 -12.83 1.51
N GLY A 245 -6.23 -14.13 1.86
CA GLY A 245 -5.66 -15.20 1.03
C GLY A 245 -4.13 -15.25 1.04
N TYR A 246 -3.49 -14.69 2.06
CA TYR A 246 -2.03 -14.69 2.26
C TYR A 246 -1.56 -15.78 3.23
N ASN A 247 -2.48 -16.57 3.79
CA ASN A 247 -2.14 -17.67 4.68
C ASN A 247 -1.25 -18.71 3.95
N LYS A 248 -0.25 -19.22 4.65
CA LYS A 248 0.70 -20.22 4.16
C LYS A 248 0.19 -21.64 4.41
N PRO A 249 0.68 -22.65 3.67
CA PRO A 249 0.31 -24.05 3.89
C PRO A 249 0.60 -24.56 5.31
N ASP A 250 1.68 -24.09 5.93
CA ASP A 250 2.12 -24.53 7.26
C ASP A 250 1.53 -23.70 8.41
N ASP A 251 0.68 -22.72 8.11
CA ASP A 251 -0.01 -21.94 9.14
C ASP A 251 -1.04 -22.81 9.89
N ALA A 252 -1.39 -22.41 11.12
CA ALA A 252 -2.41 -23.10 11.90
C ALA A 252 -3.72 -23.20 11.12
N SER A 253 -4.32 -24.40 11.12
CA SER A 253 -5.60 -24.68 10.47
C SER A 253 -6.74 -23.83 11.04
N ILE A 254 -7.78 -23.59 10.23
CA ILE A 254 -8.96 -22.86 10.71
C ILE A 254 -9.64 -23.59 11.88
N GLU A 255 -9.58 -24.92 11.92
CA GLU A 255 -10.10 -25.74 13.01
C GLU A 255 -9.35 -25.48 14.32
N THR A 256 -8.02 -25.32 14.25
CA THR A 256 -7.19 -24.95 15.41
C THR A 256 -7.57 -23.56 15.90
N LEU A 257 -7.73 -22.60 14.98
CA LEU A 257 -8.10 -21.23 15.33
C LEU A 257 -9.49 -21.15 15.95
N LYS A 258 -10.46 -21.93 15.46
CA LYS A 258 -11.81 -22.05 16.04
C LYS A 258 -11.81 -22.55 17.47
N GLN A 259 -10.87 -23.43 17.82
CA GLN A 259 -10.72 -23.93 19.18
C GLN A 259 -10.03 -22.88 20.07
N GLN A 260 -8.95 -22.26 19.59
CA GLN A 260 -8.07 -21.44 20.42
C GLN A 260 -8.57 -20.01 20.62
N VAL A 261 -9.08 -19.35 19.57
CA VAL A 261 -9.46 -17.93 19.62
C VAL A 261 -10.48 -17.63 20.72
N PRO A 262 -11.59 -18.39 20.91
CA PRO A 262 -12.58 -18.08 21.94
C PRO A 262 -12.05 -18.19 23.38
N GLN A 263 -10.94 -18.91 23.58
CA GLN A 263 -10.35 -19.17 24.90
C GLN A 263 -9.32 -18.10 25.30
N LEU A 264 -8.97 -17.17 24.40
CA LEU A 264 -7.93 -16.18 24.68
C LEU A 264 -8.35 -15.23 25.81
N GLY A 265 -9.60 -14.79 25.87
CA GLY A 265 -10.07 -13.89 26.93
C GLY A 265 -9.37 -12.52 26.92
N VAL A 266 -9.12 -11.98 25.73
CA VAL A 266 -8.42 -10.69 25.54
C VAL A 266 -9.40 -9.51 25.43
N LYS A 267 -8.93 -8.27 25.60
CA LYS A 267 -9.79 -7.07 25.60
C LYS A 267 -10.66 -6.88 24.35
N ASN A 268 -10.16 -7.26 23.17
CA ASN A 268 -10.86 -7.17 21.88
C ASN A 268 -11.29 -8.55 21.36
N GLN A 269 -11.79 -9.39 22.26
CA GLN A 269 -12.19 -10.77 21.95
C GLN A 269 -13.30 -10.84 20.91
N GLU A 270 -14.26 -9.91 20.96
CA GLU A 270 -15.41 -9.92 20.05
C GLU A 270 -15.00 -9.61 18.62
N GLU A 271 -14.14 -8.61 18.41
CA GLU A 271 -13.62 -8.29 17.09
C GLU A 271 -12.77 -9.44 16.52
N LEU A 272 -12.00 -10.12 17.38
CA LEU A 272 -11.23 -11.29 16.97
C LEU A 272 -12.14 -12.47 16.60
N ASN A 273 -13.24 -12.69 17.32
CA ASN A 273 -14.25 -13.70 16.99
C ASN A 273 -14.93 -13.40 15.65
N GLN A 274 -15.22 -12.12 15.37
CA GLN A 274 -15.79 -11.70 14.09
C GLN A 274 -14.81 -11.93 12.94
N LEU A 275 -13.53 -11.63 13.14
CA LEU A 275 -12.49 -11.90 12.15
C LEU A 275 -12.30 -13.40 11.92
N LEU A 276 -12.35 -14.22 12.98
CA LEU A 276 -12.36 -15.68 12.87
C LEU A 276 -13.56 -16.18 12.05
N LYS A 277 -14.75 -15.63 12.28
CA LYS A 277 -15.94 -16.03 11.52
C LYS A 277 -15.75 -15.72 10.03
N LEU A 278 -15.19 -14.56 9.71
CA LEU A 278 -14.93 -14.18 8.32
C LEU A 278 -13.85 -15.07 7.68
N ALA A 279 -12.77 -15.37 8.40
CA ALA A 279 -11.74 -16.31 7.95
C ALA A 279 -12.31 -17.71 7.67
N GLU A 280 -13.23 -18.20 8.51
CA GLU A 280 -13.94 -19.47 8.30
C GLU A 280 -14.76 -19.45 7.01
N LEU A 281 -15.53 -18.38 6.74
CA LEU A 281 -16.31 -18.26 5.51
C LEU A 281 -15.42 -18.26 4.26
N VAL A 282 -14.27 -17.59 4.33
CA VAL A 282 -13.28 -17.59 3.23
C VAL A 282 -12.70 -18.98 3.00
N TYR A 283 -12.30 -19.67 4.08
CA TYR A 283 -11.76 -21.02 4.00
C TYR A 283 -12.76 -22.00 3.37
N ASN A 284 -14.03 -21.91 3.78
CA ASN A 284 -15.12 -22.74 3.27
C ASN A 284 -15.70 -22.25 1.92
N GLN A 285 -15.14 -21.19 1.33
CA GLN A 285 -15.59 -20.59 0.06
C GLN A 285 -17.08 -20.17 0.06
N GLN A 286 -17.60 -19.70 1.20
CA GLN A 286 -19.02 -19.34 1.38
C GLN A 286 -19.29 -17.88 0.97
N ALA A 287 -19.22 -17.60 -0.34
CA ALA A 287 -19.39 -16.24 -0.88
C ALA A 287 -20.76 -15.62 -0.58
N ASP A 288 -21.84 -16.39 -0.66
CA ASP A 288 -23.20 -15.92 -0.35
C ASP A 288 -23.34 -15.41 1.08
N GLU A 289 -22.72 -16.11 2.04
CA GLU A 289 -22.74 -15.73 3.46
C GLU A 289 -21.96 -14.44 3.71
N ILE A 290 -20.81 -14.26 3.04
CA ILE A 290 -20.05 -13.00 3.11
C ILE A 290 -20.85 -11.86 2.50
N ALA A 291 -21.49 -12.08 1.35
CA ALA A 291 -22.35 -11.09 0.72
C ALA A 291 -23.53 -10.70 1.64
N ALA A 292 -24.20 -11.67 2.25
CA ALA A 292 -25.27 -11.43 3.20
C ALA A 292 -24.80 -10.67 4.45
N LEU A 293 -23.60 -10.95 4.96
CA LEU A 293 -23.00 -10.20 6.06
C LEU A 293 -22.76 -8.74 5.70
N ILE A 294 -22.22 -8.47 4.50
CA ILE A 294 -22.05 -7.10 4.01
C ILE A 294 -23.42 -6.42 3.90
N GLU A 295 -24.39 -7.07 3.27
CA GLU A 295 -25.74 -6.51 3.09
C GLU A 295 -26.43 -6.13 4.40
N THR A 296 -26.34 -7.00 5.40
CA THR A 296 -27.02 -6.82 6.69
C THR A 296 -26.32 -5.81 7.59
N LYS A 297 -24.98 -5.78 7.58
CA LYS A 297 -24.20 -4.95 8.50
C LYS A 297 -23.72 -3.62 7.91
N LEU A 298 -23.85 -3.39 6.60
CA LEU A 298 -23.36 -2.19 5.93
C LEU A 298 -23.66 -0.87 6.67
N PRO A 299 -24.88 -0.65 7.24
CA PRO A 299 -25.18 0.59 7.95
C PRO A 299 -24.35 0.82 9.21
N GLU A 300 -23.89 -0.26 9.85
CA GLU A 300 -23.16 -0.26 11.12
C GLU A 300 -21.65 -0.35 10.94
N LEU A 301 -21.19 -0.87 9.80
CA LEU A 301 -19.77 -1.05 9.51
C LEU A 301 -19.07 0.30 9.29
N ASN A 302 -17.97 0.49 10.02
CA ASN A 302 -16.99 1.50 9.61
C ASN A 302 -16.26 1.05 8.32
N LEU A 303 -15.63 2.00 7.63
CA LEU A 303 -14.98 1.76 6.34
C LEU A 303 -13.89 0.68 6.37
N ASN A 304 -13.11 0.59 7.45
CA ASN A 304 -12.08 -0.44 7.57
C ASN A 304 -12.70 -1.83 7.72
N ALA A 305 -13.77 -1.94 8.50
CA ALA A 305 -14.50 -3.19 8.65
C ALA A 305 -15.15 -3.62 7.32
N LEU A 306 -15.78 -2.68 6.59
CA LEU A 306 -16.33 -2.95 5.25
C LEU A 306 -15.25 -3.43 4.28
N LYS A 307 -14.07 -2.78 4.27
CA LYS A 307 -12.92 -3.20 3.47
C LYS A 307 -12.49 -4.64 3.78
N THR A 308 -12.43 -5.02 5.05
CA THR A 308 -12.09 -6.39 5.44
C THR A 308 -13.09 -7.40 4.87
N HIS A 309 -14.40 -7.13 4.95
CA HIS A 309 -15.44 -8.01 4.39
C HIS A 309 -15.37 -8.08 2.85
N ALA A 310 -15.15 -6.93 2.19
CA ALA A 310 -15.00 -6.87 0.74
C ALA A 310 -13.78 -7.68 0.27
N PHE A 311 -12.66 -7.60 0.98
CA PHE A 311 -11.47 -8.39 0.69
C PHE A 311 -11.67 -9.88 0.96
N ALA A 312 -12.42 -10.26 1.99
CA ALA A 312 -12.83 -11.65 2.21
C ALA A 312 -13.58 -12.22 0.98
N PHE A 313 -14.55 -11.46 0.46
CA PHE A 313 -15.29 -11.85 -0.74
C PHE A 313 -14.39 -11.97 -1.98
N ARG A 314 -13.44 -11.03 -2.15
CA ARG A 314 -12.44 -11.06 -3.22
C ARG A 314 -11.53 -12.28 -3.16
N THR A 315 -11.10 -12.67 -1.95
CA THR A 315 -10.22 -13.83 -1.77
C THR A 315 -10.85 -15.11 -2.30
N ILE A 316 -12.16 -15.29 -2.11
CA ILE A 316 -12.89 -16.43 -2.69
C ILE A 316 -12.81 -16.39 -4.21
N GLN A 317 -13.05 -15.22 -4.83
CA GLN A 317 -12.95 -15.07 -6.29
C GLN A 317 -11.57 -15.44 -6.83
N TRP A 318 -10.50 -15.07 -6.14
CA TRP A 318 -9.13 -15.36 -6.57
C TRP A 318 -8.73 -16.84 -6.45
N LYS A 319 -9.38 -17.58 -5.55
CA LYS A 319 -9.14 -19.02 -5.37
C LYS A 319 -9.90 -19.89 -6.37
N LEU A 320 -10.67 -19.30 -7.29
CA LEU A 320 -11.36 -20.04 -8.35
C LEU A 320 -10.38 -20.37 -9.48
N ASP A 321 -10.15 -21.66 -9.73
CA ASP A 321 -9.25 -22.15 -10.80
C ASP A 321 -9.76 -21.90 -12.23
N HIS A 322 -10.98 -21.37 -12.40
CA HIS A 322 -11.69 -21.23 -13.67
C HIS A 322 -12.38 -19.86 -13.75
N ALA A 323 -13.04 -19.59 -14.88
CA ALA A 323 -13.87 -18.39 -15.04
C ALA A 323 -14.88 -18.25 -13.89
N THR A 324 -14.97 -17.05 -13.32
CA THR A 324 -15.86 -16.73 -12.19
C THR A 324 -17.30 -17.15 -12.51
N PRO A 325 -17.95 -17.99 -11.68
CA PRO A 325 -19.33 -18.41 -11.88
C PRO A 325 -20.29 -17.23 -11.97
N ARG A 326 -21.33 -17.34 -12.80
CA ARG A 326 -22.31 -16.25 -12.99
C ARG A 326 -22.95 -15.78 -11.68
N HIS A 327 -23.23 -16.69 -10.75
CA HIS A 327 -23.80 -16.32 -9.44
C HIS A 327 -22.86 -15.40 -8.63
N ILE A 328 -21.54 -15.65 -8.65
CA ILE A 328 -20.55 -14.78 -7.99
C ILE A 328 -20.51 -13.42 -8.68
N ILE A 329 -20.63 -13.38 -10.00
CA ILE A 329 -20.72 -12.13 -10.75
C ILE A 329 -21.96 -11.33 -10.33
N ASP A 330 -23.12 -12.00 -10.23
CA ASP A 330 -24.36 -11.35 -9.81
C ASP A 330 -24.26 -10.81 -8.36
N LEU A 331 -23.59 -11.55 -7.44
CA LEU A 331 -23.28 -11.07 -6.09
C LEU A 331 -22.36 -9.84 -6.12
N SER A 332 -21.29 -9.86 -6.91
CA SER A 332 -20.38 -8.73 -7.09
C SER A 332 -21.10 -7.47 -7.59
N GLU A 333 -21.97 -7.61 -8.60
CA GLU A 333 -22.77 -6.51 -9.14
C GLU A 333 -23.72 -5.94 -8.06
N LYS A 334 -24.36 -6.82 -7.27
CA LYS A 334 -25.26 -6.42 -6.19
C LYS A 334 -24.53 -5.66 -5.08
N LEU A 335 -23.41 -6.20 -4.59
CA LEU A 335 -22.59 -5.58 -3.55
C LEU A 335 -22.02 -4.24 -4.00
N THR A 336 -21.57 -4.14 -5.25
CA THR A 336 -21.10 -2.88 -5.85
C THR A 336 -22.19 -1.81 -5.80
N LYS A 337 -23.40 -2.14 -6.26
CA LYS A 337 -24.53 -1.21 -6.25
C LYS A 337 -24.92 -0.80 -4.84
N LEU A 338 -24.88 -1.72 -3.89
CA LEU A 338 -25.19 -1.48 -2.49
C LEU A 338 -24.17 -0.51 -1.83
N VAL A 339 -22.87 -0.76 -2.00
CA VAL A 339 -21.83 0.11 -1.45
C VAL A 339 -21.91 1.50 -2.05
N ILE A 340 -22.18 1.63 -3.35
CA ILE A 340 -22.37 2.95 -3.97
C ILE A 340 -23.59 3.67 -3.39
N SER A 341 -24.70 2.96 -3.12
CA SER A 341 -25.86 3.58 -2.46
C SER A 341 -25.53 4.07 -1.05
N ASP A 342 -24.71 3.33 -0.30
CA ASP A 342 -24.22 3.77 1.02
C ASP A 342 -23.29 5.01 0.91
N MET A 343 -22.41 5.03 -0.10
CA MET A 343 -21.59 6.19 -0.41
C MET A 343 -22.44 7.42 -0.74
N GLU A 344 -23.51 7.28 -1.54
CA GLU A 344 -24.43 8.38 -1.87
C GLU A 344 -25.12 8.93 -0.63
N HIS A 345 -25.63 8.04 0.23
CA HIS A 345 -26.25 8.42 1.51
C HIS A 345 -25.28 9.15 2.43
N LYS A 346 -24.00 8.76 2.43
CA LYS A 346 -22.93 9.38 3.23
C LYS A 346 -22.25 10.57 2.54
N SER A 347 -22.60 10.88 1.29
CA SER A 347 -21.83 11.75 0.38
C SER A 347 -21.57 13.17 0.90
N GLU A 348 -22.41 13.69 1.79
CA GLU A 348 -22.22 15.01 2.41
C GLU A 348 -21.07 15.05 3.42
N ASN A 349 -20.71 13.89 3.99
CA ASN A 349 -19.71 13.77 5.05
C ASN A 349 -18.46 12.98 4.60
N LEU A 350 -18.40 12.57 3.33
CA LEU A 350 -17.25 11.83 2.81
C LEU A 350 -16.04 12.75 2.62
N THR A 351 -14.88 12.24 3.02
CA THR A 351 -13.58 12.88 2.79
C THR A 351 -12.86 12.24 1.60
N VAL A 352 -11.81 12.89 1.11
CA VAL A 352 -10.90 12.31 0.09
C VAL A 352 -10.29 10.99 0.55
N LYS A 353 -10.01 10.83 1.86
CA LYS A 353 -9.49 9.58 2.43
C LYS A 353 -10.54 8.46 2.41
N ASP A 354 -11.81 8.81 2.58
CA ASP A 354 -12.90 7.85 2.49
C ASP A 354 -13.06 7.36 1.04
N LEU A 355 -12.97 8.26 0.05
CA LEU A 355 -12.98 7.89 -1.36
C LEU A 355 -11.88 6.88 -1.69
N ASP A 356 -10.64 7.12 -1.26
CA ASP A 356 -9.52 6.19 -1.44
C ASP A 356 -9.82 4.80 -0.87
N THR A 357 -10.46 4.74 0.30
CA THR A 357 -10.84 3.47 0.93
C THR A 357 -11.99 2.79 0.17
N TYR A 358 -12.99 3.55 -0.31
CA TYR A 358 -14.07 3.02 -1.13
C TYR A 358 -13.57 2.48 -2.48
N GLU A 359 -12.57 3.10 -3.10
CA GLU A 359 -11.95 2.56 -4.32
C GLU A 359 -11.37 1.17 -4.09
N LEU A 360 -10.67 0.97 -2.96
CA LEU A 360 -10.18 -0.35 -2.56
C LEU A 360 -11.32 -1.36 -2.36
N ILE A 361 -12.40 -0.96 -1.66
CA ILE A 361 -13.60 -1.80 -1.45
C ILE A 361 -14.24 -2.19 -2.78
N LEU A 362 -14.50 -1.24 -3.66
CA LEU A 362 -15.19 -1.47 -4.93
C LEU A 362 -14.33 -2.30 -5.89
N SER A 363 -13.00 -2.15 -5.85
CA SER A 363 -12.07 -2.99 -6.61
C SER A 363 -12.12 -4.47 -6.20
N ALA A 364 -12.64 -4.75 -5.00
CA ALA A 364 -12.75 -6.11 -4.47
C ALA A 364 -13.94 -6.89 -5.04
N PHE A 365 -14.99 -6.20 -5.49
CA PHE A 365 -16.17 -6.85 -6.04
C PHE A 365 -16.05 -7.09 -7.54
N GLN A 366 -15.66 -6.08 -8.34
CA GLN A 366 -15.37 -6.21 -9.78
C GLN A 366 -14.92 -4.87 -10.39
N TRP A 367 -14.24 -4.93 -11.55
CA TRP A 367 -13.77 -3.77 -12.30
C TRP A 367 -14.73 -3.32 -13.40
N ASP A 368 -15.47 -4.25 -14.02
CA ASP A 368 -16.41 -3.89 -15.07
C ASP A 368 -17.71 -3.40 -14.45
N ARG A 369 -18.13 -2.20 -14.86
CA ARG A 369 -19.28 -1.49 -14.31
C ARG A 369 -20.08 -0.94 -15.47
N ASP A 370 -21.40 -0.97 -15.35
CA ASP A 370 -22.24 -0.30 -16.33
C ASP A 370 -22.06 1.23 -16.27
N LYS A 371 -22.45 1.91 -17.34
CA LYS A 371 -22.32 3.37 -17.45
C LYS A 371 -23.02 4.13 -16.32
N LYS A 372 -24.18 3.63 -15.86
CA LYS A 372 -24.95 4.24 -14.77
C LYS A 372 -24.18 4.17 -13.45
N THR A 373 -23.49 3.07 -13.21
CA THR A 373 -22.64 2.87 -12.04
C THR A 373 -21.44 3.82 -12.07
N TYR A 374 -20.82 4.04 -13.24
CA TYR A 374 -19.78 5.05 -13.40
C TYR A 374 -20.30 6.48 -13.18
N ALA A 375 -21.51 6.80 -13.63
CA ALA A 375 -22.13 8.12 -13.41
C ALA A 375 -22.28 8.43 -11.93
N ARG A 376 -22.86 7.49 -11.17
CA ARG A 376 -23.04 7.60 -9.71
C ARG A 376 -21.72 7.86 -8.99
N LEU A 377 -20.69 7.09 -9.32
CA LEU A 377 -19.36 7.26 -8.73
C LEU A 377 -18.73 8.61 -9.07
N ALA A 378 -18.83 9.04 -10.33
CA ALA A 378 -18.35 10.34 -10.77
C ALA A 378 -19.02 11.47 -10.00
N ASP A 379 -20.35 11.42 -9.82
CA ASP A 379 -21.11 12.42 -9.06
C ASP A 379 -20.65 12.52 -7.60
N ILE A 380 -20.46 11.38 -6.93
CA ILE A 380 -19.98 11.33 -5.53
C ILE A 380 -18.57 11.92 -5.42
N GLY A 381 -17.64 11.47 -6.27
CA GLY A 381 -16.26 11.92 -6.21
C GLY A 381 -16.10 13.40 -6.56
N GLU A 382 -16.79 13.89 -7.59
CA GLU A 382 -16.77 15.31 -7.96
C GLU A 382 -17.30 16.19 -6.84
N LYS A 383 -18.36 15.77 -6.13
CA LYS A 383 -18.91 16.47 -4.97
C LYS A 383 -17.88 16.61 -3.85
N VAL A 384 -17.19 15.52 -3.49
CA VAL A 384 -16.17 15.52 -2.43
C VAL A 384 -14.90 16.28 -2.85
N ILE A 385 -14.45 16.09 -4.09
CA ILE A 385 -13.26 16.77 -4.65
C ILE A 385 -13.48 18.27 -4.72
N ALA A 386 -14.66 18.75 -5.15
CA ALA A 386 -14.95 20.18 -5.24
C ALA A 386 -14.89 20.90 -3.88
N GLY A 387 -15.13 20.18 -2.78
CA GLY A 387 -15.05 20.69 -1.42
C GLY A 387 -13.67 20.63 -0.78
N THR A 388 -12.65 20.09 -1.47
CA THR A 388 -11.33 19.79 -0.87
C THR A 388 -10.21 20.60 -1.56
N PRO A 389 -9.25 21.19 -0.82
CA PRO A 389 -8.10 21.88 -1.41
C PRO A 389 -7.23 20.99 -2.32
N ASP A 390 -6.78 21.49 -3.47
CA ASP A 390 -6.01 20.73 -4.48
C ASP A 390 -4.76 20.02 -3.92
N ASN A 391 -4.08 20.60 -2.92
CA ASN A 391 -2.89 20.04 -2.30
C ASN A 391 -3.16 18.82 -1.39
N GLU A 392 -4.43 18.58 -1.04
CA GLU A 392 -4.87 17.47 -0.21
C GLU A 392 -5.42 16.30 -1.03
N ILE A 393 -5.56 16.46 -2.35
CA ILE A 393 -6.14 15.45 -3.24
C ILE A 393 -5.02 14.67 -3.94
N PRO A 394 -4.92 13.34 -3.73
CA PRO A 394 -3.99 12.54 -4.50
C PRO A 394 -4.28 12.60 -6.00
N ARG A 395 -3.24 12.81 -6.81
CA ARG A 395 -3.37 12.94 -8.28
C ARG A 395 -4.05 11.74 -8.95
N TYR A 396 -3.83 10.53 -8.43
CA TYR A 396 -4.47 9.32 -8.97
C TYR A 396 -5.99 9.35 -8.75
N LEU A 397 -6.45 9.82 -7.59
CA LEU A 397 -7.87 9.92 -7.27
C LEU A 397 -8.59 10.89 -8.22
N MET A 398 -7.98 12.06 -8.50
CA MET A 398 -8.51 12.99 -9.51
C MET A 398 -8.61 12.34 -10.90
N TYR A 399 -7.64 11.50 -11.26
CA TYR A 399 -7.63 10.78 -12.52
C TYR A 399 -8.74 9.73 -12.57
N ASP A 400 -8.92 8.96 -11.50
CA ASP A 400 -9.92 7.88 -11.42
C ASP A 400 -11.35 8.43 -11.53
N TYR A 401 -11.70 9.49 -10.79
CA TYR A 401 -13.04 10.07 -10.87
C TYR A 401 -13.30 10.81 -12.20
N LYS A 402 -12.28 11.42 -12.81
CA LYS A 402 -12.39 11.93 -14.19
C LYS A 402 -12.60 10.81 -15.20
N LYS A 403 -11.92 9.66 -15.00
CA LYS A 403 -12.10 8.47 -15.82
C LYS A 403 -13.50 7.89 -15.64
N TYR A 404 -14.03 7.84 -14.41
CA TYR A 404 -15.41 7.43 -14.17
C TYR A 404 -16.40 8.33 -14.89
N ARG A 405 -16.21 9.66 -14.83
CA ARG A 405 -17.03 10.58 -15.61
C ARG A 405 -16.92 10.32 -17.11
N ALA A 406 -15.72 10.08 -17.63
CA ALA A 406 -15.54 9.73 -19.04
C ALA A 406 -16.24 8.41 -19.44
N LEU A 407 -16.20 7.40 -18.56
CA LEU A 407 -16.83 6.09 -18.75
C LEU A 407 -18.35 6.11 -18.52
N SER A 408 -18.86 7.12 -17.81
CA SER A 408 -20.30 7.30 -17.61
C SER A 408 -21.01 7.82 -18.85
N TYR A 409 -20.33 8.59 -19.69
CA TYR A 409 -20.96 9.23 -20.84
C TYR A 409 -21.39 8.22 -21.93
N SER A 410 -22.64 8.34 -22.36
CA SER A 410 -23.19 7.80 -23.60
C SER A 410 -23.36 8.89 -24.67
N GLY A 411 -22.38 9.80 -24.79
CA GLY A 411 -22.40 10.89 -25.76
C GLY A 411 -22.58 10.46 -27.23
N ILE A 412 -22.88 11.40 -28.13
CA ILE A 412 -22.87 11.08 -29.58
C ILE A 412 -21.44 10.71 -29.98
N HIS A 413 -21.27 9.54 -30.61
CA HIS A 413 -19.99 9.04 -31.06
C HIS A 413 -19.65 9.60 -32.45
N PHE A 414 -19.05 10.79 -32.48
CA PHE A 414 -18.55 11.38 -33.72
C PHE A 414 -17.19 10.80 -34.10
N GLN A 415 -17.10 10.27 -35.31
CA GLN A 415 -15.86 9.75 -35.88
C GLN A 415 -15.03 10.89 -36.48
N GLU A 416 -13.71 10.85 -36.29
CA GLU A 416 -12.75 11.77 -36.93
C GLU A 416 -12.29 11.20 -38.28
N GLN A 417 -13.16 11.31 -39.29
CA GLN A 417 -12.86 10.86 -40.66
C GLN A 417 -13.61 11.72 -41.69
N THR A 418 -13.29 11.59 -42.98
CA THR A 418 -13.94 12.38 -44.02
C THR A 418 -15.39 11.91 -44.26
N LEU A 419 -16.23 12.78 -44.83
CA LEU A 419 -17.60 12.40 -45.19
C LEU A 419 -17.62 11.24 -46.20
N GLU A 420 -16.69 11.23 -47.15
CA GLU A 420 -16.53 10.14 -48.13
C GLU A 420 -16.19 8.80 -47.47
N GLN A 421 -15.23 8.81 -46.53
CA GLN A 421 -14.85 7.60 -45.77
C GLN A 421 -16.01 7.06 -44.93
N LEU A 422 -16.78 7.95 -44.29
CA LEU A 422 -17.96 7.56 -43.54
C LEU A 422 -19.04 6.98 -44.45
N LEU A 423 -19.32 7.62 -45.59
CA LEU A 423 -20.30 7.16 -46.57
C LEU A 423 -19.96 5.76 -47.07
N GLU A 424 -18.69 5.51 -47.38
CA GLU A 424 -18.22 4.21 -47.85
C GLU A 424 -18.39 3.12 -46.79
N LYS A 425 -17.99 3.39 -45.55
CA LYS A 425 -18.16 2.47 -44.42
C LYS A 425 -19.63 2.24 -44.03
N ASN A 426 -20.49 3.23 -44.28
CA ASN A 426 -21.92 3.18 -43.93
C ASN A 426 -22.81 2.61 -45.07
N LYS A 427 -22.21 2.18 -46.20
CA LYS A 427 -22.95 1.53 -47.30
C LYS A 427 -23.70 0.27 -46.83
N GLU A 428 -23.13 -0.47 -45.87
CA GLU A 428 -23.69 -1.74 -45.37
C GLU A 428 -24.75 -1.54 -44.28
N ASN A 429 -24.59 -0.52 -43.43
CA ASN A 429 -25.46 -0.29 -42.25
C ASN A 429 -26.68 0.58 -42.56
N GLY A 430 -26.65 1.35 -43.65
CA GLY A 430 -27.80 2.16 -44.08
C GLY A 430 -28.25 3.22 -43.07
N GLN A 431 -27.36 3.71 -42.20
CA GLN A 431 -27.72 4.80 -41.30
C GLN A 431 -27.74 6.12 -42.08
N ARG A 432 -28.55 7.07 -41.62
CA ARG A 432 -28.45 8.45 -42.10
C ARG A 432 -27.20 9.10 -41.52
N ILE A 433 -26.78 10.26 -42.00
CA ILE A 433 -25.52 10.86 -41.56
C ILE A 433 -25.79 12.12 -40.77
N LEU A 434 -25.13 12.24 -39.63
CA LEU A 434 -25.12 13.46 -38.82
C LEU A 434 -23.72 14.08 -38.90
N VAL A 435 -23.62 15.26 -39.49
CA VAL A 435 -22.35 16.00 -39.61
C VAL A 435 -22.37 17.18 -38.66
N TYR A 436 -21.43 17.19 -37.72
CA TYR A 436 -21.17 18.33 -36.87
C TYR A 436 -20.03 19.18 -37.45
N CYS A 437 -20.36 20.40 -37.90
CA CYS A 437 -19.42 21.32 -38.51
C CYS A 437 -19.04 22.42 -37.50
N TYR A 438 -17.74 22.60 -37.22
CA TYR A 438 -17.27 23.55 -36.21
C TYR A 438 -16.06 24.39 -36.67
N SER A 439 -15.96 25.63 -36.16
CA SER A 439 -14.94 26.62 -36.55
C SER A 439 -13.67 26.60 -35.69
N GLY A 440 -13.48 25.59 -34.83
CA GLY A 440 -12.24 25.35 -34.07
C GLY A 440 -11.92 26.40 -32.99
N ASN A 441 -12.71 27.47 -32.88
CA ASN A 441 -12.61 28.52 -31.87
C ASN A 441 -13.15 28.05 -30.51
N LYS A 442 -12.82 28.76 -29.42
CA LYS A 442 -13.15 28.34 -28.04
C LYS A 442 -14.66 28.12 -27.84
N ALA A 443 -15.49 29.05 -28.30
CA ALA A 443 -16.95 28.95 -28.20
C ALA A 443 -17.50 27.72 -28.93
N SER A 444 -17.04 27.47 -30.16
CA SER A 444 -17.46 26.29 -30.93
C SER A 444 -17.10 24.98 -30.23
N ARG A 445 -15.92 24.87 -29.60
CA ARG A 445 -15.49 23.67 -28.86
C ARG A 445 -16.32 23.41 -27.60
N GLU A 446 -16.74 24.47 -26.94
CA GLU A 446 -17.58 24.41 -25.74
C GLU A 446 -19.01 23.97 -26.09
N THR A 447 -19.57 24.52 -27.16
CA THR A 447 -20.84 24.05 -27.73
C THR A 447 -20.76 22.61 -28.24
N SER A 448 -19.65 22.21 -28.88
CA SER A 448 -19.43 20.80 -29.26
C SER A 448 -19.53 19.92 -28.03
N ARG A 449 -18.78 20.23 -26.98
CA ARG A 449 -18.73 19.42 -25.76
C ARG A 449 -20.12 19.22 -25.16
N ASN A 450 -20.90 20.28 -25.03
CA ASN A 450 -22.24 20.19 -24.42
C ASN A 450 -23.22 19.29 -25.21
N ILE A 451 -23.16 19.30 -26.54
CA ILE A 451 -24.00 18.43 -27.40
C ILE A 451 -23.46 17.01 -27.41
N LEU A 452 -22.13 16.87 -27.42
CA LEU A 452 -21.44 15.58 -27.41
C LEU A 452 -21.68 14.81 -26.12
N THR A 453 -21.96 15.47 -25.00
CA THR A 453 -22.14 14.84 -23.68
C THR A 453 -23.60 14.72 -23.24
N ASP A 454 -24.57 15.07 -24.10
CA ASP A 454 -26.00 14.98 -23.76
C ASP A 454 -26.49 13.52 -23.83
N GLU A 455 -26.85 12.96 -22.66
CA GLU A 455 -27.27 11.56 -22.50
C GLU A 455 -28.59 11.24 -23.20
N ASN A 456 -29.52 12.20 -23.27
CA ASN A 456 -30.83 12.01 -23.93
C ASN A 456 -30.68 11.98 -25.46
N LEU A 457 -29.66 12.66 -25.99
CA LEU A 457 -29.37 12.73 -27.41
C LEU A 457 -28.54 11.53 -27.89
N GLY A 458 -27.56 11.08 -27.10
CA GLY A 458 -26.57 10.08 -27.51
C GLY A 458 -27.15 8.73 -27.95
N ASP A 459 -28.00 8.09 -27.13
CA ASP A 459 -28.58 6.79 -27.46
C ASP A 459 -29.52 6.87 -28.69
N TYR A 460 -30.31 7.93 -28.80
CA TYR A 460 -31.20 8.15 -29.94
C TYR A 460 -30.42 8.35 -31.24
N VAL A 461 -29.33 9.12 -31.18
CA VAL A 461 -28.54 9.50 -32.34
C VAL A 461 -27.63 8.36 -32.80
N ASN A 462 -26.87 7.75 -31.89
CA ASN A 462 -25.89 6.70 -32.23
C ASN A 462 -26.55 5.46 -32.85
N THR A 463 -27.82 5.20 -32.55
CA THR A 463 -28.57 4.08 -33.15
C THR A 463 -29.09 4.37 -34.56
N ARG A 464 -29.29 5.64 -34.92
CA ARG A 464 -29.96 6.05 -36.18
C ARG A 464 -29.06 6.74 -37.18
N PHE A 465 -27.95 7.29 -36.70
CA PHE A 465 -27.04 8.09 -37.49
C PHE A 465 -25.61 7.60 -37.37
N ALA A 466 -24.93 7.62 -38.51
CA ALA A 466 -23.48 7.62 -38.56
C ALA A 466 -23.01 9.07 -38.36
N CYS A 467 -22.23 9.32 -37.32
CA CYS A 467 -21.89 10.66 -36.88
C CYS A 467 -20.44 11.01 -37.21
N ILE A 468 -20.20 12.18 -37.82
CA ILE A 468 -18.85 12.74 -38.07
C ILE A 468 -18.72 14.18 -37.65
N GLN A 469 -17.55 14.53 -37.14
CA GLN A 469 -17.22 15.92 -36.82
C GLN A 469 -16.20 16.45 -37.81
N VAL A 470 -16.45 17.64 -38.35
CA VAL A 470 -15.60 18.25 -39.38
C VAL A 470 -15.26 19.68 -39.01
N ASN A 471 -13.95 19.96 -38.94
CA ASN A 471 -13.45 21.31 -38.76
C ASN A 471 -13.57 22.08 -40.07
N ILE A 472 -14.41 23.10 -40.10
CA ILE A 472 -14.71 23.88 -41.32
C ILE A 472 -13.55 24.77 -41.80
N GLY A 473 -12.48 24.88 -41.00
CA GLY A 473 -11.23 25.52 -41.39
C GLY A 473 -10.26 24.62 -42.16
N LYS A 474 -10.44 23.29 -42.08
CA LYS A 474 -9.62 22.29 -42.79
C LYS A 474 -10.15 22.03 -44.21
N LYS A 475 -9.36 21.32 -45.02
CA LYS A 475 -9.66 21.08 -46.45
C LYS A 475 -11.04 20.45 -46.65
N GLU A 476 -11.36 19.35 -45.96
CA GLU A 476 -12.67 18.69 -46.10
C GLU A 476 -13.81 19.59 -45.60
N GLY A 477 -13.53 20.38 -44.57
CA GLY A 477 -14.46 21.37 -44.05
C GLY A 477 -14.81 22.47 -45.05
N LYS A 478 -13.84 22.93 -45.85
CA LYS A 478 -14.08 23.94 -46.90
C LYS A 478 -14.97 23.41 -48.01
N GLU A 479 -14.84 22.14 -48.37
CA GLU A 479 -15.70 21.47 -49.36
C GLU A 479 -17.13 21.35 -48.84
N LEU A 480 -17.32 20.93 -47.58
CA LEU A 480 -18.66 20.92 -46.96
C LEU A 480 -19.27 22.33 -46.86
N ARG A 481 -18.46 23.35 -46.58
CA ARG A 481 -18.94 24.74 -46.59
C ARG A 481 -19.45 25.16 -47.96
N ALA A 482 -18.74 24.81 -49.03
CA ALA A 482 -19.16 25.11 -50.39
C ALA A 482 -20.44 24.34 -50.77
N ASN A 483 -20.50 23.05 -50.45
CA ASN A 483 -21.58 22.16 -50.87
C ASN A 483 -22.91 22.40 -50.12
N TYR A 484 -22.83 22.79 -48.84
CA TYR A 484 -24.01 22.95 -47.98
C TYR A 484 -24.21 24.39 -47.47
N GLY A 485 -23.45 25.35 -48.02
CA GLY A 485 -23.55 26.78 -47.69
C GLY A 485 -23.26 27.10 -46.23
N ILE A 486 -22.29 26.42 -45.60
CA ILE A 486 -21.99 26.59 -44.16
C ILE A 486 -21.15 27.87 -43.95
N THR A 487 -21.61 28.72 -43.03
CA THR A 487 -20.95 29.98 -42.69
C THR A 487 -19.88 29.74 -41.61
N HIS A 488 -19.55 30.73 -40.78
CA HIS A 488 -18.50 30.61 -39.75
C HIS A 488 -19.02 30.14 -38.38
N THR A 489 -20.33 29.93 -38.25
CA THR A 489 -20.98 29.42 -37.05
C THR A 489 -20.95 27.88 -37.01
N PRO A 490 -21.01 27.27 -35.81
CA PRO A 490 -21.26 25.83 -35.71
C PRO A 490 -22.57 25.45 -36.38
N THR A 491 -22.54 24.44 -37.24
CA THR A 491 -23.69 23.98 -38.02
C THR A 491 -23.81 22.48 -37.91
N LEU A 492 -25.03 21.98 -37.76
CA LEU A 492 -25.32 20.56 -37.75
C LEU A 492 -26.09 20.21 -39.04
N LEU A 493 -25.56 19.26 -39.80
CA LEU A 493 -26.19 18.75 -41.02
C LEU A 493 -26.73 17.36 -40.77
N LEU A 494 -27.98 17.16 -41.15
CA LEU A 494 -28.57 15.85 -41.31
C LEU A 494 -28.58 15.51 -42.79
N LEU A 495 -27.81 14.51 -43.18
CA LEU A 495 -27.72 14.03 -44.55
C LEU A 495 -28.43 12.67 -44.69
N ASN A 496 -28.99 12.43 -45.86
CA ASN A 496 -29.45 11.12 -46.26
C ASN A 496 -28.26 10.21 -46.62
N ARG A 497 -28.54 8.94 -46.93
CA ARG A 497 -27.54 7.94 -47.32
C ARG A 497 -26.78 8.32 -48.60
N ASP A 498 -27.43 9.08 -49.48
CA ASP A 498 -26.88 9.59 -50.74
C ASP A 498 -26.23 10.98 -50.60
N SER A 499 -25.97 11.42 -49.36
CA SER A 499 -25.43 12.75 -49.03
C SER A 499 -26.36 13.92 -49.34
N SER A 500 -27.60 13.69 -49.76
CA SER A 500 -28.57 14.78 -49.94
C SER A 500 -28.93 15.40 -48.59
N LEU A 501 -28.95 16.73 -48.55
CA LEU A 501 -29.23 17.48 -47.33
C LEU A 501 -30.70 17.30 -46.92
N CYS A 502 -30.94 16.81 -45.71
CA CYS A 502 -32.27 16.72 -45.14
C CYS A 502 -32.62 17.92 -44.28
N LEU A 503 -31.70 18.30 -43.40
CA LEU A 503 -31.88 19.36 -42.43
C LEU A 503 -30.54 20.01 -42.18
N LYS A 504 -30.53 21.34 -42.14
CA LYS A 504 -29.39 22.15 -41.71
C LYS A 504 -29.85 22.98 -40.53
N ILE A 505 -29.11 22.89 -39.44
CA ILE A 505 -29.34 23.69 -38.25
C ILE A 505 -28.13 24.59 -38.07
N ASP A 506 -28.34 25.87 -38.35
CA ASP A 506 -27.37 26.93 -38.11
C ASP A 506 -27.62 27.54 -36.73
N ASP A 507 -26.55 27.76 -35.97
CA ASP A 507 -26.56 28.51 -34.69
C ASP A 507 -27.64 28.08 -33.68
N TYR A 508 -27.32 27.05 -32.91
CA TYR A 508 -28.22 26.48 -31.89
C TYR A 508 -27.84 26.94 -30.49
N SER A 509 -28.81 27.54 -29.79
CA SER A 509 -28.65 28.10 -28.44
C SER A 509 -28.80 27.07 -27.30
N SER A 510 -29.34 25.87 -27.56
CA SER A 510 -29.42 24.77 -26.57
C SER A 510 -29.53 23.38 -27.23
N ALA A 511 -29.04 22.32 -26.55
CA ALA A 511 -29.09 20.93 -27.03
C ALA A 511 -30.51 20.34 -27.13
N GLU A 512 -31.42 20.75 -26.24
CA GLU A 512 -32.84 20.32 -26.24
C GLU A 512 -33.57 20.74 -27.52
N ASN A 513 -33.30 21.94 -28.03
CA ASN A 513 -33.88 22.44 -29.29
C ASN A 513 -33.41 21.62 -30.50
N ILE A 514 -32.19 21.05 -30.45
CA ILE A 514 -31.64 20.22 -31.52
C ILE A 514 -32.39 18.88 -31.59
N ILE A 515 -32.65 18.24 -30.45
CA ILE A 515 -33.40 16.97 -30.38
C ILE A 515 -34.79 17.14 -30.97
N GLU A 516 -35.52 18.15 -30.51
CA GLU A 516 -36.91 18.36 -30.93
C GLU A 516 -36.97 18.71 -32.43
N THR A 517 -36.00 19.49 -32.93
CA THR A 517 -35.90 19.82 -34.36
C THR A 517 -35.56 18.60 -35.21
N ILE A 518 -34.62 17.76 -34.77
CA ILE A 518 -34.28 16.50 -35.45
C ILE A 518 -35.51 15.58 -35.46
N LYS A 519 -36.16 15.35 -34.31
CA LYS A 519 -37.36 14.50 -34.20
C LYS A 519 -38.51 15.01 -35.09
N LYS A 520 -38.86 16.30 -35.00
CA LYS A 520 -39.92 16.93 -35.82
C LYS A 520 -39.62 16.87 -37.32
N SER A 521 -38.35 17.04 -37.72
CA SER A 521 -37.93 16.96 -39.13
C SER A 521 -38.02 15.53 -39.68
N LEU A 522 -37.72 14.53 -38.85
CA LEU A 522 -37.86 13.12 -39.17
C LEU A 522 -39.33 12.68 -39.29
N ASP A 523 -40.18 13.14 -38.36
CA ASP A 523 -41.61 12.80 -38.34
C ASP A 523 -42.42 13.49 -39.45
N LYS A 524 -42.10 14.74 -39.81
CA LYS A 524 -42.75 15.45 -40.95
C LYS A 524 -42.58 14.72 -42.28
N ARG A 525 -41.51 13.94 -42.47
CA ARG A 525 -41.28 13.18 -43.71
C ARG A 525 -41.99 11.83 -43.75
N LYS A 526 -42.43 11.26 -42.61
CA LYS A 526 -43.33 10.10 -42.62
C LYS A 526 -44.69 10.42 -43.27
N ASN A 527 -45.14 11.67 -43.20
CA ASN A 527 -46.41 12.13 -43.76
C ASN A 527 -46.31 12.67 -45.20
N ASN A 528 -45.11 12.81 -45.76
CA ASN A 528 -44.86 13.29 -47.13
C ASN A 528 -44.33 12.19 -48.06
N ILE A 529 -44.52 10.92 -47.69
CA ILE A 529 -44.41 9.78 -48.61
C ILE A 529 -45.84 9.36 -48.94
N GLN A 530 -46.44 10.05 -49.89
CA GLN A 530 -47.58 9.58 -50.68
C GLN A 530 -47.34 9.93 -52.13
#